data_AF-A0A2A2GC92-F1
#
_entry.id   AF-A0A2A2GC92-F1
#
_cell.length_a   1.000
_cell.length_b   1.000
_cell.length_c   1.000
_cell.angle_alpha   90.00
_cell.angle_beta   90.00
_cell.angle_gamma   90.00
#
_symmetry.space_group_name_H-M   'P 1'
#
loop_
_entity.id
_entity.type
_entity.pdbx_description
1 polymer ?
#
loop_
_entity_poly.entity_id
_entity_poly.type
_entity_poly.pdbx_seq_one_letter_code
_entity_poly.pdbx_strand_id
1 'polypeptide(L)' 'MVLILLVVGLGLALLIWLWKGPVQNTVTAMKRNGSSTVEAYGVILFITSAMGISIYLIMSIL' A
#
# COMPACT_ATOMS: atom_id res chain seq x y z
N MET A 1 -23.85 -0.77 13.49
CA MET A 1 -23.36 0.47 12.86
C MET A 1 -22.03 0.94 13.45
N VAL A 2 -21.87 1.02 14.77
CA VAL A 2 -20.60 1.44 15.42
C VAL A 2 -19.39 0.58 15.00
N LEU A 3 -19.56 -0.75 14.91
CA LEU A 3 -18.52 -1.68 14.46
C LEU A 3 -18.04 -1.41 13.01
N ILE A 4 -18.96 -1.09 12.09
CA ILE A 4 -18.62 -0.79 10.69
C ILE A 4 -17.81 0.50 10.62
N LEU A 5 -18.20 1.53 11.38
CA LEU A 5 -17.47 2.80 11.44
C LEU A 5 -16.05 2.63 12.01
N LEU A 6 -15.88 1.77 13.02
CA LEU A 6 -14.56 1.44 13.57
C LEU A 6 -13.66 0.72 12.57
N VAL A 7 -14.19 -0.25 11.83
CA VAL A 7 -13.42 -0.99 10.80
C VAL A 7 -13.01 -0.05 9.67
N VAL A 8 -13.89 0.81 9.20
CA VAL A 8 -13.57 1.81 8.17
C VAL A 8 -12.52 2.80 8.67
N GLY A 9 -12.65 3.29 9.91
CA GLY A 9 -11.68 4.19 10.53
C GLY A 9 -10.29 3.57 10.66
N LEU A 10 -10.21 2.31 11.13
CA LEU A 10 -8.95 1.56 11.23
C LEU A 10 -8.34 1.28 9.85
N GLY A 11 -9.16 0.93 8.85
CA GLY A 11 -8.71 0.73 7.47
C GLY A 11 -8.09 1.99 6.87
N LEU A 12 -8.73 3.14 7.06
CA LEU A 12 -8.20 4.43 6.60
C LEU A 12 -6.92 4.83 7.33
N ALA A 13 -6.85 4.61 8.65
CA ALA A 13 -5.65 4.88 9.44
C ALA A 13 -4.46 4.02 8.96
N LEU A 14 -4.69 2.74 8.68
CA LEU A 14 -3.70 1.83 8.11
C LEU A 14 -3.22 2.29 6.73
N LEU A 15 -4.14 2.72 5.84
CA LEU A 15 -3.78 3.26 4.52
C LEU A 15 -2.91 4.51 4.62
N ILE A 16 -3.25 5.45 5.51
CA ILE A 16 -2.47 6.67 5.74
C ILE A 16 -1.08 6.33 6.28
N TRP A 17 -1.00 5.39 7.22
CA TRP A 17 0.27 4.93 7.79
C TRP A 17 1.15 4.26 6.73
N LEU A 18 0.58 3.36 5.92
CA LEU A 18 1.29 2.70 4.81
C LEU A 18 1.83 3.71 3.80
N TRP A 19 1.04 4.72 3.45
CA TRP A 19 1.45 5.75 2.51
C TRP A 19 2.59 6.63 3.05
N LYS A 20 2.46 7.14 4.27
CA LYS A 20 3.44 8.07 4.86
C LYS A 20 4.68 7.39 5.43
N GLY A 21 4.59 6.13 5.82
CA GLY A 21 5.71 5.38 6.39
C GLY A 21 6.46 4.60 5.31
N PRO A 22 6.11 3.34 5.07
CA PRO A 22 6.88 2.45 4.22
C PRO A 22 6.95 2.91 2.76
N VAL A 23 5.85 3.41 2.18
CA VAL A 23 5.83 3.85 0.77
C VAL A 23 6.78 5.02 0.55
N GLN A 24 6.64 6.11 1.30
CA GLN A 24 7.52 7.28 1.16
C GLN A 24 8.99 6.96 1.45
N ASN A 25 9.27 6.11 2.44
CA ASN A 25 10.65 5.68 2.75
C ASN A 25 11.25 4.87 1.59
N THR A 26 10.46 3.97 1.00
CA THR A 26 10.89 3.13 -0.13
C THR A 26 11.11 3.97 -1.39
N VAL A 27 10.20 4.91 -1.69
CA VAL A 27 10.38 5.87 -2.79
C VAL A 27 11.65 6.68 -2.59
N THR A 28 11.88 7.20 -1.38
CA THR A 28 13.04 8.03 -1.10
C THR A 28 14.34 7.23 -1.20
N ALA A 29 14.34 5.95 -0.79
CA ALA A 29 15.46 5.05 -0.98
C ALA A 29 15.73 4.77 -2.47
N MET A 30 14.69 4.51 -3.28
CA MET A 30 14.83 4.31 -4.73
C MET A 30 15.36 5.57 -5.43
N LYS A 31 14.86 6.76 -5.05
CA LYS A 31 15.37 8.03 -5.56
C LYS A 31 16.86 8.24 -5.26
N ARG A 32 17.29 7.88 -4.05
CA ARG A 32 18.71 7.96 -3.65
C ARG A 32 19.61 7.02 -4.45
N ASN A 33 19.06 5.91 -4.93
CA ASN A 33 19.75 4.98 -5.83
C ASN A 33 19.69 5.37 -7.32
N GLY A 34 19.20 6.57 -7.64
CA GLY A 34 19.19 7.11 -9.00
C GLY A 34 17.91 6.83 -9.80
N SER A 35 16.87 6.25 -9.20
CA SER A 35 15.59 6.01 -9.88
C SER A 35 14.70 7.27 -9.93
N SER A 36 13.93 7.43 -11.01
CA SER A 36 12.97 8.52 -11.17
C SER A 36 11.84 8.41 -10.13
N THR A 37 11.31 9.56 -9.71
CA THR A 37 10.14 9.62 -8.83
C THR A 37 8.96 8.80 -9.39
N VAL A 38 8.75 8.86 -10.69
CA VAL A 38 7.63 8.18 -11.36
C VAL A 38 7.82 6.66 -11.36
N GLU A 39 9.05 6.20 -11.60
CA GLU A 39 9.40 4.78 -11.55
C GLU A 39 9.23 4.20 -10.14
N ALA A 40 9.73 4.92 -9.13
CA ALA A 40 9.64 4.47 -7.74
C ALA A 40 8.19 4.34 -7.27
N TYR A 41 7.32 5.32 -7.57
CA TYR A 41 5.90 5.20 -7.27
C TYR A 41 5.21 4.12 -8.11
N GLY A 42 5.58 3.96 -9.38
CA GLY A 42 5.04 2.93 -10.26
C GLY A 42 5.35 1.51 -9.77
N VAL A 43 6.58 1.25 -9.31
CA VAL A 43 7.00 -0.03 -8.74
C VAL A 43 6.20 -0.33 -7.46
N ILE A 44 6.05 0.65 -6.57
CA ILE A 44 5.30 0.45 -5.33
C ILE A 44 3.81 0.20 -5.61
N LEU A 45 3.21 0.94 -6.54
CA LEU A 45 1.83 0.71 -6.97
C LEU A 45 1.64 -0.69 -7.53
N PHE A 46 2.58 -1.15 -8.36
CA PHE A 46 2.57 -2.49 -8.93
C PHE A 46 2.68 -3.58 -7.85
N ILE A 47 3.61 -3.45 -6.90
CA ILE A 47 3.77 -4.41 -5.80
C ILE A 47 2.51 -4.41 -4.92
N THR A 48 1.99 -3.24 -4.58
CA THR A 48 0.81 -3.13 -3.70
C THR A 48 -0.44 -3.70 -4.36
N SER A 49 -0.64 -3.46 -5.65
CA SER A 49 -1.77 -4.01 -6.40
C SER A 49 -1.64 -5.53 -6.60
N ALA A 50 -0.43 -6.03 -6.90
CA ALA A 50 -0.16 -7.46 -6.99
C ALA A 50 -0.46 -8.17 -5.67
N MET A 51 -0.01 -7.62 -4.53
CA MET A 51 -0.33 -8.15 -3.20
C MET A 51 -1.83 -8.14 -2.92
N GLY A 52 -2.53 -7.05 -3.25
CA GLY A 52 -3.98 -6.95 -3.08
C GLY A 52 -4.73 -8.02 -3.89
N ILE A 53 -4.33 -8.23 -5.15
CA ILE A 53 -4.90 -9.27 -6.01
C ILE A 53 -4.62 -10.66 -5.45
N SER A 54 -3.39 -10.94 -5.00
CA SER A 54 -3.03 -12.23 -4.40
C SER A 54 -3.86 -12.52 -3.15
N ILE A 55 -4.03 -11.53 -2.26
CA ILE A 55 -4.86 -11.67 -1.05
C ILE A 55 -6.32 -11.93 -1.44
N TYR A 56 -6.86 -11.17 -2.40
CA TYR A 56 -8.22 -11.37 -2.90
C TYR A 56 -8.41 -12.78 -3.46
N LEU A 57 -7.46 -13.27 -4.26
CA LEU A 57 -7.52 -14.63 -4.81
C LEU A 57 -7.51 -15.69 -3.70
N ILE A 58 -6.64 -15.56 -2.69
CA ILE A 58 -6.62 -16.46 -1.54
C ILE A 58 -7.98 -16.46 -0.83
N MET A 59 -8.54 -15.28 -0.55
CA MET A 59 -9.84 -15.15 0.11
C MET A 59 -11.01 -15.64 -0.74
N SER A 60 -10.87 -15.67 -2.07
CA SER A 60 -11.90 -16.19 -2.98
C SER A 60 -11.90 -17.72 -3.10
N ILE A 61 -10.78 -18.36 -2.77
CA ILE A 61 -10.62 -19.82 -2.80
C ILE A 61 -11.02 -20.44 -1.45
N LEU A 62 -10.88 -19.68 -0.36
CA LEU A 62 -11.22 -20.07 1.01
C LEU A 62 -12.72 -19.93 1.30
#